data_AF-A0A673XSA5-F1
#
_entry.id   AF-A0A673XSA5-F1
#
_cell.length_a   1.000
_cell.length_b   1.000
_cell.length_c   1.000
_cell.angle_alpha   90.00
_cell.angle_beta   90.00
_cell.angle_gamma   90.00
#
_symmetry.space_group_name_H-M   'P 1'
#
loop_
_entity.id
_entity.type
_entity.pdbx_description
1 polymer ?
#
loop_
_entity_poly.entity_id
_entity_poly.type
_entity_poly.pdbx_seq_one_letter_code
_entity_poly.pdbx_strand_id
1 'polypeptide(L)'
;MTVINAPQDKYNAVWIIFFVLGLGTLLPWNFFMTATMYFTSRLKDPAVEGLANLTANATVVEADTRNVLESKFNNVMTLCAMVPLLIFTCLNSFIHQRIPQNYRIAGSLSVILLVFLLTAVLVKVDMSPLTFFCLTMIKIVCINSFGAVLQGSLFGLAGMLPASYTAPIMSGQGLAGTFAAFSMICALASGSALQDSAFGYFITACVVVFLAILSYFALPRMVRTQLTHY
;
A
#
# COMPACT_ATOMS: atom_id res chain seq x y z
N MET A 1 19.72 -29.10 29.66
CA MET A 1 19.31 -28.00 28.77
C MET A 1 19.53 -28.47 27.34
N THR A 2 18.54 -29.13 26.75
CA THR A 2 18.61 -29.55 25.34
C THR A 2 18.29 -28.34 24.48
N VAL A 3 19.32 -27.82 23.82
CA VAL A 3 19.14 -26.82 22.76
C VAL A 3 18.39 -27.54 21.64
N ILE A 4 17.09 -27.31 21.56
CA ILE A 4 16.28 -27.76 20.42
C ILE A 4 16.86 -27.00 19.23
N ASN A 5 17.72 -27.65 18.45
CA ASN A 5 18.26 -27.09 17.22
C ASN A 5 17.06 -26.72 16.36
N ALA A 6 16.79 -25.41 16.25
CA ALA A 6 15.78 -24.90 15.34
C ALA A 6 16.09 -25.43 13.94
N PRO A 7 15.08 -25.87 13.16
CA PRO A 7 15.31 -26.39 11.82
C PRO A 7 16.08 -25.36 11.00
N GLN A 8 17.22 -25.77 10.43
CA GLN A 8 18.04 -24.92 9.57
C GLN A 8 17.27 -24.59 8.30
N ASP A 9 16.91 -23.30 8.11
CA ASP A 9 16.29 -22.81 6.88
C ASP A 9 17.23 -23.02 5.68
N LYS A 10 17.12 -24.19 5.02
CA LYS A 10 17.85 -24.46 3.78
C LYS A 10 17.54 -23.35 2.75
N TYR A 11 18.58 -22.62 2.35
CA TYR A 11 18.58 -21.52 1.38
C TYR A 11 17.96 -20.18 1.84
N ASN A 12 17.75 -19.95 3.14
CA ASN A 12 17.10 -18.72 3.66
C ASN A 12 15.73 -18.45 2.98
N ALA A 13 15.04 -19.50 2.55
CA ALA A 13 13.85 -19.38 1.71
C ALA A 13 12.67 -18.82 2.51
N VAL A 14 12.55 -19.19 3.78
CA VAL A 14 11.54 -18.65 4.69
C VAL A 14 11.84 -17.19 4.99
N TRP A 15 13.12 -16.83 5.19
CA TRP A 15 13.57 -15.44 5.34
C TRP A 15 13.13 -14.56 4.15
N ILE A 16 13.36 -15.04 2.91
CA ILE A 16 12.98 -14.31 1.68
C ILE A 16 11.46 -14.16 1.59
N ILE A 17 10.67 -15.18 1.96
CA ILE A 17 9.21 -15.07 1.96
C ILE A 17 8.76 -13.97 2.93
N PHE A 18 9.26 -13.96 4.17
CA PHE A 18 8.90 -12.92 5.14
C PHE A 18 9.33 -11.53 4.70
N PHE A 19 10.47 -11.43 4.01
CA PHE A 19 10.93 -10.20 3.38
C PHE A 19 9.97 -9.71 2.29
N VAL A 20 9.57 -10.58 1.34
CA VAL A 20 8.63 -10.23 0.26
C VAL A 20 7.24 -9.89 0.83
N LEU A 21 6.80 -10.59 1.88
CA LEU A 21 5.56 -10.27 2.59
C LEU A 21 5.63 -8.87 3.23
N GLY A 22 6.75 -8.52 3.86
CA GLY A 22 7.02 -7.17 4.38
C GLY A 22 7.02 -6.12 3.26
N LEU A 23 7.63 -6.42 2.12
CA LEU A 23 7.60 -5.52 0.96
C LEU A 23 6.15 -5.29 0.47
N GLY A 24 5.36 -6.35 0.34
CA GLY A 24 3.97 -6.30 -0.13
C GLY A 24 3.00 -5.57 0.80
N THR A 25 3.34 -5.41 2.08
CA THR A 25 2.49 -4.70 3.05
C THR A 25 2.53 -3.18 2.93
N LEU A 26 3.72 -2.57 2.81
CA LEU A 26 3.83 -1.10 2.75
C LEU A 26 4.10 -0.56 1.35
N LEU A 27 4.64 -1.34 0.41
CA LEU A 27 4.93 -0.80 -0.93
C LEU A 27 3.69 -0.20 -1.61
N PRO A 28 2.52 -0.85 -1.60
CA PRO A 28 1.33 -0.27 -2.20
C PRO A 28 0.96 1.07 -1.56
N TRP A 29 0.97 1.14 -0.22
CA TRP A 29 0.65 2.36 0.51
C TRP A 29 1.67 3.48 0.24
N ASN A 30 2.97 3.15 0.22
CA ASN A 30 4.02 4.11 -0.06
C ASN A 30 3.88 4.70 -1.47
N PHE A 31 3.59 3.85 -2.47
CA PHE A 31 3.31 4.32 -3.83
C PHE A 31 2.04 5.15 -3.94
N PHE A 32 1.00 4.81 -3.17
CA PHE A 32 -0.20 5.63 -3.08
C PHE A 32 0.12 7.03 -2.53
N MET A 33 0.91 7.12 -1.47
CA MET A 33 1.39 8.38 -0.90
C MET A 33 2.24 9.17 -1.91
N THR A 34 3.15 8.51 -2.63
CA THR A 34 3.95 9.15 -3.69
C THR A 34 3.07 9.70 -4.83
N ALA A 35 1.97 9.03 -5.15
CA ALA A 35 1.00 9.48 -6.15
C ALA A 35 0.09 10.64 -5.69
N THR A 36 0.28 11.20 -4.48
CA THR A 36 -0.52 12.32 -3.98
C THR A 36 -0.59 13.50 -4.94
N MET A 37 0.53 13.84 -5.60
CA MET A 37 0.56 14.92 -6.60
C MET A 37 -0.34 14.65 -7.81
N TYR A 38 -0.46 13.38 -8.21
CA TYR A 38 -1.40 12.98 -9.26
C TYR A 38 -2.85 13.20 -8.81
N PHE A 39 -3.19 12.74 -7.59
CA PHE A 39 -4.54 12.87 -7.06
C PHE A 39 -4.96 14.33 -6.89
N THR A 40 -4.09 15.17 -6.32
CA THR A 40 -4.39 16.60 -6.16
C THR A 40 -4.51 17.32 -7.49
N SER A 41 -3.65 17.01 -8.47
CA SER A 41 -3.77 17.58 -9.82
C SER A 41 -5.04 17.14 -10.55
N ARG A 42 -5.50 15.90 -10.35
CA ARG A 42 -6.73 15.38 -10.97
C ARG A 42 -8.00 15.96 -10.36
N LEU A 43 -7.90 16.51 -9.13
CA LEU A 43 -9.00 17.17 -8.42
C LEU A 43 -9.12 18.68 -8.73
N LYS A 44 -8.22 19.24 -9.56
CA LYS A 44 -8.33 20.62 -10.02
C LYS A 44 -9.51 20.76 -10.99
N ASP A 45 -10.39 21.72 -10.75
CA ASP A 45 -11.55 21.97 -11.62
C ASP A 45 -11.10 22.66 -12.92
N PRO A 46 -11.55 22.19 -14.11
CA PRO A 46 -11.32 22.91 -15.37
C PRO A 46 -12.08 24.24 -15.44
N ALA A 47 -13.05 24.49 -14.54
CA ALA A 47 -13.86 25.71 -14.52
C ALA A 47 -13.04 26.97 -14.17
N VAL A 48 -11.89 26.82 -13.51
CA VAL A 48 -11.03 27.97 -13.13
C VAL A 48 -10.17 28.44 -14.31
N GLU A 49 -9.77 27.55 -15.23
CA GLU A 49 -9.06 27.95 -16.46
C GLU A 49 -10.00 28.67 -17.46
N GLY A 50 -11.27 28.27 -17.53
CA GLY A 50 -12.25 28.92 -18.40
C GLY A 50 -12.60 30.36 -18.02
N LEU A 51 -12.55 30.69 -16.72
CA LEU A 51 -12.81 32.05 -16.23
C LEU A 51 -11.56 32.94 -16.33
N ALA A 52 -10.35 32.36 -16.18
CA ALA A 52 -9.09 33.08 -16.31
C ALA A 52 -8.86 33.63 -17.73
N ASN A 53 -9.31 32.90 -18.77
CA ASN A 53 -9.22 33.33 -20.17
C ASN A 53 -10.21 34.45 -20.56
N LEU A 54 -11.19 34.78 -19.69
CA LEU A 54 -12.18 35.84 -19.95
C LEU A 54 -11.85 37.17 -19.24
N THR A 55 -10.81 37.21 -18.40
CA THR A 55 -10.44 38.41 -17.62
C THR A 55 -8.98 38.80 -17.84
N ALA A 56 -8.55 38.93 -19.09
CA ALA A 56 -7.19 39.34 -19.47
C ALA A 56 -6.85 40.83 -19.18
N ASN A 57 -7.61 41.53 -18.31
CA ASN A 57 -7.39 42.96 -18.04
C ASN A 57 -7.61 43.39 -16.58
N ALA A 58 -7.49 42.46 -15.62
CA ALA A 58 -7.42 42.80 -14.21
C ALA A 58 -6.07 42.35 -13.65
N THR A 59 -5.43 43.23 -12.88
CA THR A 59 -4.19 42.96 -12.13
C THR A 59 -4.23 41.58 -11.50
N VAL A 60 -3.29 40.72 -11.88
CA VAL A 60 -3.12 39.36 -11.39
C VAL A 60 -2.67 39.44 -9.93
N VAL A 61 -3.63 39.58 -9.03
CA VAL A 61 -3.47 39.03 -7.68
C VAL A 61 -3.49 37.52 -7.92
N GLU A 62 -2.35 36.86 -7.77
CA GLU A 62 -2.26 35.41 -7.57
C GLU A 62 -3.06 35.09 -6.30
N ALA A 63 -4.38 35.07 -6.41
CA ALA A 63 -5.23 34.50 -5.40
C ALA A 63 -4.89 33.01 -5.43
N ASP A 64 -4.12 32.59 -4.43
CA ASP A 64 -3.79 31.21 -4.03
C ASP A 64 -5.08 30.41 -3.84
N THR A 65 -5.78 30.18 -4.95
CA THR A 65 -7.02 29.42 -5.03
C THR A 65 -6.60 27.97 -5.20
N ARG A 66 -5.77 27.48 -4.28
CA ARG A 66 -5.72 26.05 -3.99
C ARG A 66 -7.17 25.65 -3.70
N ASN A 67 -7.79 24.96 -4.66
CA ASN A 67 -9.16 24.47 -4.52
C ASN A 67 -9.30 23.83 -3.13
N VAL A 68 -10.42 24.11 -2.44
CA VAL A 68 -10.68 23.61 -1.08
C VAL A 68 -10.47 22.10 -0.98
N LEU A 69 -10.74 21.37 -2.07
CA LEU A 69 -10.49 19.93 -2.22
C LEU A 69 -9.00 19.57 -2.22
N GLU A 70 -8.13 20.33 -2.89
CA GLU A 70 -6.68 20.13 -2.89
C GLU A 70 -6.10 20.36 -1.48
N SER A 71 -6.50 21.46 -0.84
CA SER A 71 -6.05 21.81 0.52
C SER A 71 -6.52 20.78 1.56
N LYS A 72 -7.73 20.22 1.41
CA LYS A 72 -8.26 19.21 2.33
C LYS A 72 -7.82 17.77 2.00
N PHE A 73 -7.33 17.49 0.79
CA PHE A 73 -7.03 16.13 0.35
C PHE A 73 -6.05 15.40 1.28
N ASN A 74 -4.92 16.01 1.61
CA ASN A 74 -3.91 15.39 2.48
C ASN A 74 -4.44 15.16 3.89
N ASN A 75 -5.22 16.11 4.42
CA ASN A 75 -5.81 16.02 5.75
C ASN A 75 -6.86 14.90 5.81
N VAL A 76 -7.76 14.82 4.82
CA VAL A 76 -8.79 13.79 4.75
C VAL A 76 -8.17 12.42 4.47
N MET A 77 -7.18 12.34 3.56
CA MET A 77 -6.42 11.10 3.31
C MET A 77 -5.81 10.58 4.61
N THR A 78 -5.13 11.45 5.37
CA THR A 78 -4.49 11.06 6.63
C THR A 78 -5.51 10.56 7.65
N LEU A 79 -6.64 11.25 7.80
CA LEU A 79 -7.72 10.79 8.69
C LEU A 79 -8.30 9.45 8.24
N CYS A 80 -8.61 9.30 6.95
CA CYS A 80 -9.11 8.07 6.34
C CYS A 80 -8.09 6.92 6.39
N ALA A 81 -6.80 7.21 6.56
CA ALA A 81 -5.78 6.20 6.73
C ALA A 81 -5.59 5.80 8.20
N MET A 82 -5.35 6.79 9.07
CA MET A 82 -4.97 6.55 10.46
C MET A 82 -6.13 6.05 11.32
N VAL A 83 -7.34 6.56 11.12
CA VAL A 83 -8.50 6.15 11.92
C VAL A 83 -8.86 4.67 11.69
N PRO A 84 -9.01 4.19 10.44
CA PRO A 84 -9.27 2.78 10.20
C PRO A 84 -8.09 1.89 10.58
N LEU A 85 -6.85 2.33 10.33
CA LEU A 85 -5.66 1.60 10.75
C LEU A 85 -5.67 1.34 12.26
N LEU A 86 -5.94 2.38 13.07
CA LEU A 86 -6.01 2.25 14.52
C LEU A 86 -7.15 1.31 14.96
N ILE A 87 -8.37 1.54 14.46
CA ILE A 87 -9.54 0.74 14.82
C ILE A 87 -9.32 -0.74 14.47
N PHE A 88 -8.87 -1.03 13.25
CA PHE A 88 -8.67 -2.41 12.81
C PHE A 88 -7.46 -3.06 13.46
N THR A 89 -6.42 -2.31 13.85
CA THR A 89 -5.31 -2.86 14.64
C THR A 89 -5.79 -3.30 16.01
N CYS A 90 -6.60 -2.47 16.69
CA CYS A 90 -7.24 -2.83 17.96
C CYS A 90 -8.19 -4.04 17.82
N LEU A 91 -9.05 -4.02 16.79
CA LEU A 91 -9.98 -5.12 16.51
C LEU A 91 -9.28 -6.41 16.09
N ASN A 92 -8.09 -6.33 15.47
CA ASN A 92 -7.32 -7.51 15.08
C ASN A 92 -6.98 -8.38 16.32
N SER A 93 -6.85 -7.77 17.49
CA SER A 93 -6.70 -8.49 18.76
C SER A 93 -7.93 -9.33 19.15
N PHE A 94 -9.12 -9.04 18.62
CA PHE A 94 -10.29 -9.92 18.77
C PHE A 94 -10.46 -10.87 17.57
N ILE A 95 -10.22 -10.35 16.36
CA ILE A 95 -10.36 -11.10 15.11
C ILE A 95 -9.37 -12.28 15.06
N HIS A 96 -8.17 -12.16 15.67
CA HIS A 96 -7.17 -13.23 15.65
C HIS A 96 -7.64 -14.52 16.30
N GLN A 97 -8.55 -14.46 17.28
CA GLN A 97 -9.10 -15.64 17.96
C GLN A 97 -10.17 -16.34 17.13
N ARG A 98 -10.89 -15.58 16.28
CA ARG A 98 -12.05 -16.08 15.53
C ARG A 98 -11.71 -16.56 14.13
N ILE A 99 -10.73 -15.93 13.48
CA ILE A 99 -10.41 -16.20 12.07
C ILE A 99 -9.02 -16.85 11.95
N PRO A 100 -8.90 -18.02 11.28
CA PRO A 100 -7.61 -18.65 11.00
C PRO A 100 -6.66 -17.71 10.24
N GLN A 101 -5.39 -17.72 10.62
CA GLN A 101 -4.37 -16.79 10.12
C GLN A 101 -4.19 -16.86 8.60
N ASN A 102 -4.34 -18.05 8.00
CA ASN A 102 -4.24 -18.25 6.56
C ASN A 102 -5.25 -17.42 5.77
N TYR A 103 -6.50 -17.39 6.25
CA TYR A 103 -7.55 -16.61 5.61
C TYR A 103 -7.37 -15.11 5.86
N ARG A 104 -6.83 -14.71 7.02
CA ARG A 104 -6.53 -13.30 7.31
C ARG A 104 -5.44 -12.75 6.39
N ILE A 105 -4.30 -13.42 6.27
CA ILE A 105 -3.18 -12.94 5.45
C ILE A 105 -3.52 -13.00 3.96
N ALA A 106 -3.96 -14.16 3.45
CA ALA A 106 -4.28 -14.30 2.03
C ALA A 106 -5.48 -13.44 1.63
N GLY A 107 -6.51 -13.35 2.48
CA GLY A 107 -7.68 -12.52 2.26
C GLY A 107 -7.32 -11.03 2.20
N SER A 108 -6.57 -10.51 3.18
CA SER A 108 -6.15 -9.11 3.18
C SER A 108 -5.28 -8.76 1.96
N LEU A 109 -4.30 -9.60 1.61
CA LEU A 109 -3.48 -9.39 0.42
C LEU A 109 -4.32 -9.37 -0.87
N SER A 110 -5.31 -10.27 -0.97
CA SER A 110 -6.21 -10.34 -2.14
C SER A 110 -7.09 -9.09 -2.26
N VAL A 111 -7.62 -8.59 -1.15
CA VAL A 111 -8.41 -7.34 -1.15
C VAL A 111 -7.53 -6.14 -1.50
N ILE A 112 -6.33 -6.04 -0.93
CA ILE A 112 -5.38 -4.97 -1.26
C ILE A 112 -5.04 -5.00 -2.76
N LEU A 113 -4.75 -6.18 -3.33
CA LEU A 113 -4.50 -6.34 -4.76
C LEU A 113 -5.67 -5.83 -5.60
N LEU A 114 -6.90 -6.23 -5.26
CA LEU A 114 -8.10 -5.82 -5.99
C LEU A 114 -8.33 -4.32 -5.92
N VAL A 115 -8.16 -3.70 -4.75
CA VAL A 115 -8.32 -2.24 -4.59
C VAL A 115 -7.24 -1.46 -5.37
N PHE A 116 -6.01 -1.97 -5.44
CA PHE A 116 -4.94 -1.35 -6.23
C PHE A 116 -5.15 -1.54 -7.74
N LEU A 117 -5.64 -2.70 -8.19
CA LEU A 117 -6.05 -2.91 -9.59
C LEU A 117 -7.17 -1.94 -9.97
N LEU A 118 -8.19 -1.81 -9.13
CA LEU A 118 -9.26 -0.83 -9.33
C LEU A 118 -8.70 0.60 -9.37
N THR A 119 -7.71 0.91 -8.54
CA THR A 119 -7.04 2.22 -8.56
C THR A 119 -6.27 2.45 -9.86
N ALA A 120 -5.55 1.46 -10.37
CA ALA A 120 -4.85 1.54 -11.65
C ALA A 120 -5.80 1.77 -12.84
N VAL A 121 -6.95 1.08 -12.87
CA VAL A 121 -7.99 1.31 -13.88
C VAL A 121 -8.56 2.72 -13.75
N LEU A 122 -8.87 3.14 -12.52
CA LEU A 122 -9.45 4.44 -12.22
C LEU A 122 -8.53 5.61 -12.60
N VAL A 123 -7.23 5.40 -12.76
CA VAL A 123 -6.29 6.41 -13.28
C VAL A 123 -6.58 6.79 -14.74
N LYS A 124 -7.10 5.85 -15.54
CA LYS A 124 -7.38 6.07 -16.97
C LYS A 124 -8.85 6.42 -17.26
N VAL A 125 -9.73 6.32 -16.27
CA VAL A 125 -11.17 6.62 -16.43
C VAL A 125 -11.43 8.09 -16.08
N ASP A 126 -12.16 8.78 -16.96
CA ASP A 126 -12.63 10.14 -16.70
C ASP A 126 -13.87 10.12 -15.81
N MET A 127 -13.81 10.84 -14.70
CA MET A 127 -14.88 10.94 -13.70
C MET A 127 -14.91 12.35 -13.13
N SER A 128 -16.06 12.73 -12.57
CA SER A 128 -16.18 14.03 -11.90
C SER A 128 -15.27 14.10 -10.66
N PRO A 129 -14.65 15.26 -10.35
CA PRO A 129 -13.69 15.41 -9.26
C PRO A 129 -14.22 14.95 -7.89
N LEU A 130 -15.50 15.24 -7.59
CA LEU A 130 -16.13 14.84 -6.33
C LEU A 130 -16.32 13.32 -6.22
N THR A 131 -16.74 12.67 -7.31
CA THR A 131 -16.88 11.20 -7.35
C THR A 131 -15.52 10.52 -7.20
N PHE A 132 -14.51 11.03 -7.92
CA PHE A 132 -13.14 10.55 -7.83
C PHE A 132 -12.58 10.70 -6.40
N PHE A 133 -12.83 11.85 -5.75
CA PHE A 133 -12.44 12.10 -4.36
C PHE A 133 -13.08 11.07 -3.41
N CYS A 134 -14.41 10.93 -3.43
CA CYS A 134 -15.13 10.01 -2.55
C CYS A 134 -14.69 8.56 -2.75
N LEU A 135 -14.60 8.10 -4.00
CA LEU A 135 -14.12 6.74 -4.30
C LEU A 135 -12.68 6.54 -3.83
N THR A 136 -11.82 7.54 -3.98
CA THR A 136 -10.43 7.46 -3.51
C THR A 136 -10.36 7.34 -1.98
N MET A 137 -11.17 8.12 -1.24
CA MET A 137 -11.22 8.03 0.22
C MET A 137 -11.77 6.69 0.71
N ILE A 138 -12.82 6.16 0.09
CA ILE A 138 -13.35 4.83 0.41
C ILE A 138 -12.26 3.77 0.22
N LYS A 139 -11.50 3.82 -0.88
CA LYS A 139 -10.38 2.91 -1.12
C LYS A 139 -9.28 3.03 -0.08
N ILE A 140 -8.91 4.26 0.33
CA ILE A 140 -7.90 4.49 1.38
C ILE A 140 -8.34 3.82 2.70
N VAL A 141 -9.61 3.98 3.08
CA VAL A 141 -10.18 3.33 4.26
C VAL A 141 -10.04 1.82 4.15
N CYS A 142 -10.45 1.22 3.02
CA CYS A 142 -10.33 -0.21 2.79
C CYS A 142 -8.87 -0.69 2.87
N ILE A 143 -7.94 -0.01 2.19
CA ILE A 143 -6.51 -0.37 2.18
C ILE A 143 -5.95 -0.39 3.61
N ASN A 144 -6.24 0.64 4.40
CA ASN A 144 -5.71 0.75 5.77
C ASN A 144 -6.37 -0.25 6.73
N SER A 145 -7.66 -0.54 6.57
CA SER A 145 -8.35 -1.59 7.34
C SER A 145 -7.75 -2.98 7.10
N PHE A 146 -7.63 -3.41 5.84
CA PHE A 146 -7.05 -4.71 5.52
C PHE A 146 -5.54 -4.75 5.74
N GLY A 147 -4.86 -3.61 5.57
CA GLY A 147 -3.45 -3.42 5.89
C GLY A 147 -3.15 -3.61 7.38
N ALA A 148 -4.00 -3.09 8.27
CA ALA A 148 -3.90 -3.34 9.72
C ALA A 148 -4.04 -4.83 10.06
N VAL A 149 -5.04 -5.50 9.48
CA VAL A 149 -5.25 -6.94 9.68
C VAL A 149 -4.06 -7.75 9.15
N LEU A 150 -3.52 -7.39 7.98
CA LEU A 150 -2.38 -8.02 7.35
C LEU A 150 -1.11 -7.87 8.20
N GLN A 151 -0.75 -6.64 8.56
CA GLN A 151 0.44 -6.36 9.38
C GLN A 151 0.34 -7.05 10.74
N GLY A 152 -0.77 -6.91 11.45
CA GLY A 152 -0.93 -7.57 12.75
C GLY A 152 -0.91 -9.10 12.65
N SER A 153 -1.44 -9.67 11.57
CA SER A 153 -1.38 -11.14 11.35
C SER A 153 0.03 -11.61 10.97
N LEU A 154 0.79 -10.82 10.22
CA LEU A 154 2.18 -11.11 9.84
C LEU A 154 3.13 -11.04 11.06
N PHE A 155 3.02 -9.99 11.88
CA PHE A 155 3.79 -9.90 13.10
C PHE A 155 3.35 -10.93 14.15
N GLY A 156 2.06 -11.27 14.19
CA GLY A 156 1.57 -12.40 14.99
C GLY A 156 2.19 -13.73 14.57
N LEU A 157 2.29 -14.00 13.26
CA LEU A 157 2.98 -15.18 12.72
C LEU A 157 4.46 -15.19 13.07
N ALA A 158 5.15 -14.07 12.84
CA ALA A 158 6.58 -13.95 13.13
C ALA A 158 6.89 -14.12 14.62
N GLY A 159 5.97 -13.69 15.50
CA GLY A 159 6.07 -13.90 16.95
C GLY A 159 5.98 -15.36 17.40
N MET A 160 5.44 -16.26 16.55
CA MET A 160 5.44 -17.71 16.81
C MET A 160 6.74 -18.40 16.35
N LEU A 161 7.57 -17.70 15.58
CA LEU A 161 8.85 -18.19 15.05
C LEU A 161 10.01 -17.57 15.85
N PRO A 162 11.25 -18.09 15.71
CA PRO A 162 12.42 -17.45 16.29
C PRO A 162 12.50 -15.96 15.95
N ALA A 163 12.96 -15.12 16.88
CA ALA A 163 12.99 -13.65 16.73
C ALA A 163 13.69 -13.16 15.44
N SER A 164 14.57 -13.98 14.85
CA SER A 164 15.20 -13.75 13.55
C SER A 164 14.21 -13.55 12.39
N TYR A 165 12.96 -14.03 12.48
CA TYR A 165 11.96 -13.93 11.41
C TYR A 165 11.12 -12.65 11.42
N THR A 166 11.24 -11.80 12.44
CA THR A 166 10.63 -10.46 12.45
C THR A 166 11.47 -9.45 11.67
N ALA A 167 12.80 -9.58 11.73
CA ALA A 167 13.73 -8.68 11.03
C ALA A 167 13.54 -8.64 9.50
N PRO A 168 13.30 -9.75 8.77
CA PRO A 168 13.03 -9.74 7.34
C PRO A 168 11.78 -8.95 6.99
N ILE A 169 10.70 -9.08 7.78
CA ILE A 169 9.46 -8.32 7.57
C ILE A 169 9.79 -6.83 7.63
N MET A 170 10.42 -6.38 8.71
CA MET A 170 10.79 -4.97 8.90
C MET A 170 11.77 -4.48 7.83
N SER A 171 12.70 -5.33 7.39
CA SER A 171 13.62 -5.01 6.30
C SER A 171 12.87 -4.82 4.97
N GLY A 172 11.90 -5.68 4.66
CA GLY A 172 11.03 -5.56 3.50
C GLY A 172 10.21 -4.26 3.53
N GLN A 173 9.67 -3.88 4.70
CA GLN A 173 9.00 -2.59 4.89
C GLN A 173 9.93 -1.41 4.61
N GLY A 174 11.17 -1.46 5.10
CA GLY A 174 12.17 -0.44 4.84
C GLY A 174 12.47 -0.31 3.34
N LEU A 175 12.70 -1.45 2.67
CA LEU A 175 12.94 -1.46 1.23
C LEU A 175 11.74 -0.92 0.43
N ALA A 176 10.51 -1.17 0.89
CA ALA A 176 9.32 -0.58 0.26
C ALA A 176 9.38 0.95 0.26
N GLY A 177 9.85 1.57 1.35
CA GLY A 177 10.05 3.02 1.42
C GLY A 177 11.15 3.51 0.48
N THR A 178 12.28 2.82 0.47
CA THR A 178 13.40 3.14 -0.44
C THR A 178 12.98 3.03 -1.91
N PHE A 179 12.26 1.98 -2.28
CA PHE A 179 11.79 1.76 -3.65
C PHE A 179 10.75 2.81 -4.07
N ALA A 180 9.88 3.24 -3.16
CA ALA A 180 8.96 4.34 -3.40
C ALA A 180 9.69 5.68 -3.64
N ALA A 181 10.66 6.01 -2.80
CA ALA A 181 11.48 7.21 -2.95
C ALA A 181 12.29 7.19 -4.26
N PHE A 182 12.90 6.05 -4.59
CA PHE A 182 13.64 5.87 -5.84
C PHE A 182 12.73 6.08 -7.06
N SER A 183 11.54 5.46 -7.06
CA SER A 183 10.58 5.61 -8.16
C SER A 183 10.10 7.05 -8.31
N MET A 184 9.90 7.78 -7.20
CA MET A 184 9.57 9.20 -7.23
C MET A 184 10.66 10.03 -7.91
N ILE A 185 11.92 9.81 -7.55
CA ILE A 185 13.07 10.50 -8.17
C ILE A 185 13.14 10.17 -9.66
N CYS A 186 12.97 8.90 -10.05
CA CYS A 186 12.95 8.50 -11.45
C CYS A 186 11.82 9.17 -12.25
N ALA A 187 10.62 9.29 -11.68
CA ALA A 187 9.50 9.96 -12.34
C ALA A 187 9.76 11.46 -12.54
N LEU A 188 10.32 12.13 -11.52
CA LEU A 188 10.73 13.53 -11.62
C LEU A 188 11.83 13.73 -12.67
N ALA A 189 12.85 12.86 -12.67
CA ALA A 189 13.97 12.93 -13.60
C ALA A 189 13.56 12.63 -15.05
N SER A 190 12.58 11.74 -15.25
CA SER A 190 12.09 11.39 -16.58
C SER A 190 11.17 12.45 -17.19
N GLY A 191 10.65 13.39 -16.38
CA GLY A 191 9.67 14.38 -16.83
C GLY A 191 8.33 13.78 -17.27
N SER A 192 8.03 12.54 -16.85
CA SER A 192 6.84 11.80 -17.26
C SER A 192 5.56 12.48 -16.73
N ALA A 193 4.48 12.40 -17.50
CA ALA A 193 3.18 12.88 -17.05
C ALA A 193 2.79 12.23 -15.71
N LEU A 194 2.16 13.01 -14.82
CA LEU A 194 1.76 12.54 -13.48
C LEU A 194 0.85 11.31 -13.55
N GLN A 195 -0.02 11.26 -14.55
CA GLN A 195 -0.94 10.14 -14.78
C GLN A 195 -0.22 8.85 -15.16
N ASP A 196 0.77 8.90 -16.05
CA ASP A 196 1.53 7.71 -16.46
C ASP A 196 2.47 7.23 -15.37
N SER A 197 3.08 8.16 -14.63
CA SER A 197 3.88 7.84 -13.44
C SER A 197 3.03 7.15 -12.36
N ALA A 198 1.85 7.69 -12.04
CA ALA A 198 0.93 7.09 -11.08
C ALA A 198 0.44 5.71 -11.52
N PHE A 199 0.13 5.54 -12.80
CA PHE A 199 -0.21 4.24 -13.37
C PHE A 199 0.92 3.22 -13.17
N GLY A 200 2.17 3.60 -13.47
CA GLY A 200 3.35 2.77 -13.24
C GLY A 200 3.52 2.36 -11.77
N TYR A 201 3.31 3.28 -10.83
CA TYR A 201 3.34 2.99 -9.40
C TYR A 201 2.30 1.94 -9.00
N PHE A 202 1.04 2.09 -9.42
CA PHE A 202 -0.02 1.16 -9.05
C PHE A 202 0.14 -0.22 -9.70
N ILE A 203 0.59 -0.31 -10.95
CA ILE A 203 0.91 -1.59 -11.58
C ILE A 203 2.06 -2.29 -10.85
N THR A 204 3.10 -1.56 -10.50
CA THR A 204 4.25 -2.12 -9.76
C THR A 204 3.81 -2.61 -8.37
N ALA A 205 2.95 -1.86 -7.67
CA ALA A 205 2.33 -2.31 -6.43
C ALA A 205 1.55 -3.62 -6.63
N CYS A 206 0.76 -3.74 -7.70
CA CYS A 206 -0.01 -4.96 -7.99
C CYS A 206 0.90 -6.17 -8.21
N VAL A 207 1.99 -6.01 -8.97
CA VAL A 207 2.97 -7.07 -9.20
C VAL A 207 3.60 -7.53 -7.89
N VAL A 208 4.01 -6.60 -7.02
CA VAL A 208 4.64 -6.95 -5.74
C VAL A 208 3.65 -7.62 -4.79
N VAL A 209 2.40 -7.15 -4.71
CA VAL A 209 1.36 -7.81 -3.89
C VAL A 209 1.04 -9.20 -4.44
N PHE A 210 0.96 -9.37 -5.75
CA PHE A 210 0.76 -10.66 -6.38
C PHE A 210 1.92 -11.63 -6.05
N LEU A 211 3.17 -11.17 -6.14
CA LEU A 211 4.33 -11.94 -5.70
C LEU A 211 4.24 -12.30 -4.21
N ALA A 212 3.81 -11.37 -3.35
CA ALA A 212 3.62 -11.64 -1.92
C ALA A 212 2.56 -12.73 -1.67
N ILE A 213 1.47 -12.75 -2.45
CA ILE A 213 0.46 -13.82 -2.39
C ILE A 213 1.06 -15.17 -2.80
N LEU A 214 1.81 -15.23 -3.90
CA LEU A 214 2.48 -16.46 -4.34
C LEU A 214 3.49 -16.96 -3.31
N SER A 215 4.31 -16.06 -2.75
CA SER A 215 5.25 -16.36 -1.67
C SER A 215 4.52 -16.89 -0.43
N TYR A 216 3.36 -16.34 -0.09
CA TYR A 216 2.55 -16.83 1.02
C TYR A 216 2.05 -18.26 0.81
N PHE A 217 1.54 -18.58 -0.39
CA PHE A 217 1.09 -19.94 -0.70
C PHE A 217 2.24 -20.95 -0.83
N ALA A 218 3.46 -20.51 -1.13
CA ALA A 218 4.64 -21.36 -1.13
C ALA A 218 5.10 -21.73 0.29
N LEU A 219 4.81 -20.91 1.30
CA LEU A 219 5.26 -21.10 2.69
C LEU A 219 4.88 -22.47 3.29
N PRO A 220 3.62 -22.97 3.19
CA PRO A 220 3.25 -24.28 3.74
C PRO A 220 3.93 -25.48 3.06
N ARG A 221 4.40 -25.32 1.81
CA ARG A 221 5.15 -26.37 1.11
C ARG A 221 6.59 -26.43 1.61
N MET A 222 7.21 -25.27 1.81
CA MET A 222 8.60 -25.19 2.26
C MET A 222 8.75 -25.59 3.72
N VAL A 223 7.84 -25.20 4.60
CA VAL A 223 7.83 -25.63 6.00
C VAL A 223 7.64 -27.14 6.14
N ARG A 224 6.77 -27.77 5.34
CA ARG A 224 6.61 -29.25 5.32
C ARG A 224 7.88 -29.97 4.87
N THR A 225 8.52 -29.48 3.82
CA THR A 225 9.73 -30.09 3.26
C THR A 225 10.88 -30.09 4.28
N GLN A 226 10.97 -29.06 5.12
CA GLN A 226 11.98 -28.99 6.19
C GLN A 226 11.72 -30.00 7.32
N LEU A 227 10.46 -30.34 7.60
CA LEU A 227 10.08 -31.35 8.60
C LEU A 227 10.17 -32.79 8.10
N THR A 228 10.23 -33.02 6.78
CA THR A 228 10.26 -34.38 6.19
C THR A 228 11.69 -34.91 5.99
N HIS A 229 12.71 -34.08 6.23
CA HIS A 229 14.13 -34.43 6.13
C HIS A 229 14.76 -34.79 7.49
N TYR A 230 13.92 -35.06 8.50
CA TYR A 230 14.26 -35.61 9.82
C TYR A 230 13.40 -36.85 10.07
#